data_AF-A0A852WW04-F1
#
_entry.id   AF-A0A852WW04-F1
#
_cell.length_a   1.000
_cell.length_b   1.000
_cell.length_c   1.000
_cell.angle_alpha   90.00
_cell.angle_beta   90.00
_cell.angle_gamma   90.00
#
_symmetry.space_group_name_H-M   'P 1'
#
loop_
_entity.id
_entity.type
_entity.pdbx_description
1 polymer ?
#
loop_
_entity_poly.entity_id
_entity_poly.type
_entity_poly.pdbx_seq_one_letter_code
_entity_poly.pdbx_strand_id
1 'polypeptide(L)'
;MAAQEYRYDTEVVRLYYDYASSVVWFPDPIRYEQSGLSSALIADLQAWRRFHDEGLDHEQQWRSPDLPARARQVGRELAHRLGDELGSAFEVEYDVFSPAPARYSSPEPPTNTVAAAAFTARADAARVERAELAKLAAERDASGGSGVGWFAVMPGTGQLFVPPEQPEPPERPEQPEQPEQD
;
A
#
# COMPACT_ATOMS: atom_id res chain seq x y z
N MET A 1 -6.62 -11.03 -9.08
CA MET A 1 -5.69 -10.12 -8.38
C MET A 1 -6.39 -8.87 -7.85
N ALA A 2 -7.35 -8.29 -8.58
CA ALA A 2 -8.10 -7.13 -8.10
C ALA A 2 -8.72 -7.31 -6.69
N ALA A 3 -9.37 -8.47 -6.42
CA ALA A 3 -10.06 -8.79 -5.14
C ALA A 3 -9.23 -8.48 -3.86
N GLN A 4 -7.91 -8.72 -3.91
CA GLN A 4 -7.01 -8.51 -2.78
C GLN A 4 -6.65 -7.03 -2.59
N GLU A 5 -6.49 -6.28 -3.69
CA GLU A 5 -6.19 -4.84 -3.65
C GLU A 5 -7.34 -4.04 -3.04
N TYR A 6 -8.60 -4.45 -3.25
CA TYR A 6 -9.77 -3.77 -2.66
C TYR A 6 -9.78 -3.75 -1.13
N ARG A 7 -9.19 -4.77 -0.50
CA ARG A 7 -9.21 -4.88 0.96
C ARG A 7 -8.24 -3.89 1.61
N TYR A 8 -7.12 -3.56 0.98
CA TYR A 8 -6.17 -2.57 1.53
C TYR A 8 -6.71 -1.13 1.52
N ASP A 9 -7.71 -0.87 0.68
CA ASP A 9 -8.34 0.45 0.60
C ASP A 9 -9.48 0.61 1.62
N THR A 10 -9.99 -0.49 2.19
CA THR A 10 -11.28 -0.48 2.92
C THR A 10 -11.34 -1.28 4.21
N GLU A 11 -10.46 -2.27 4.41
CA GLU A 11 -10.54 -3.23 5.52
C GLU A 11 -9.19 -3.51 6.18
N VAL A 12 -8.08 -3.46 5.44
CA VAL A 12 -6.77 -3.91 5.90
C VAL A 12 -5.86 -2.71 6.15
N VAL A 13 -5.57 -2.45 7.42
CA VAL A 13 -4.58 -1.46 7.86
C VAL A 13 -3.23 -2.14 7.97
N ARG A 14 -2.21 -1.61 7.29
CA ARG A 14 -0.87 -2.20 7.34
C ARG A 14 0.01 -1.46 8.33
N LEU A 15 0.78 -2.21 9.11
CA LEU A 15 1.76 -1.69 10.05
C LEU A 15 3.16 -2.15 9.63
N TYR A 16 3.94 -1.23 9.08
CA TYR A 16 5.33 -1.49 8.72
C TYR A 16 6.16 -0.22 8.71
N TYR A 17 7.45 -0.39 8.98
CA TYR A 17 8.42 0.67 8.84
C TYR A 17 8.78 0.88 7.35
N ASP A 18 8.75 2.13 6.95
CA ASP A 18 9.22 2.63 5.67
C ASP A 18 9.59 4.12 5.88
N TYR A 19 10.17 4.77 4.88
CA TYR A 19 10.65 6.15 4.94
C TYR A 19 9.54 7.21 5.07
N ALA A 20 8.29 6.79 5.18
CA ALA A 20 7.16 7.66 5.47
C ALA A 20 7.25 8.28 6.88
N SER A 21 6.48 9.35 7.08
CA SER A 21 6.32 10.01 8.39
C SER A 21 5.49 9.20 9.39
N SER A 22 4.86 8.12 8.94
CA SER A 22 4.02 7.22 9.72
C SER A 22 4.31 5.78 9.33
N VAL A 23 4.14 4.87 10.30
CA VAL A 23 4.25 3.43 10.07
C VAL A 23 2.88 2.76 9.84
N VAL A 24 1.79 3.54 9.90
CA VAL A 24 0.42 3.06 9.72
C VAL A 24 -0.07 3.44 8.33
N TRP A 25 -0.54 2.47 7.56
CA TRP A 25 -0.88 2.59 6.15
C TRP A 25 -2.30 2.13 5.85
N PHE A 26 -3.11 2.98 5.21
CA PHE A 26 -4.47 2.65 4.80
C PHE A 26 -5.07 3.65 3.77
N PRO A 27 -5.00 3.35 2.46
CA PRO A 27 -3.96 2.53 1.82
C PRO A 27 -2.59 3.24 1.84
N ASP A 28 -2.60 4.57 1.89
CA ASP A 28 -1.45 5.46 2.02
C ASP A 28 -1.02 5.67 3.48
N PRO A 29 0.18 6.22 3.75
CA PRO A 29 0.60 6.54 5.11
C PRO A 29 -0.36 7.53 5.78
N ILE A 30 -0.93 7.13 6.92
CA ILE A 30 -1.82 8.02 7.69
C ILE A 30 -0.99 8.88 8.62
N ARG A 31 -1.12 10.21 8.48
CA ARG A 31 -0.59 11.17 9.46
C ARG A 31 -1.24 10.97 10.82
N TYR A 32 -0.44 10.90 11.89
CA TYR A 32 -0.94 10.62 13.24
C TYR A 32 -1.99 11.63 13.74
N GLU A 33 -1.90 12.89 13.31
CA GLU A 33 -2.85 13.94 13.67
C GLU A 33 -4.24 13.72 13.05
N GLN A 34 -4.30 12.92 11.98
CA GLN A 34 -5.53 12.61 11.26
C GLN A 34 -6.06 11.21 11.58
N SER A 35 -5.29 10.37 12.28
CA SER A 35 -5.63 8.97 12.52
C SER A 35 -6.71 8.81 13.61
N GLY A 36 -6.82 9.78 14.52
CA GLY A 36 -7.70 9.67 15.69
C GLY A 36 -7.23 8.66 16.73
N LEU A 37 -6.04 8.06 16.55
CA LEU A 37 -5.44 7.11 17.49
C LEU A 37 -5.12 7.79 18.82
N SER A 38 -5.06 6.98 19.87
CA SER A 38 -4.69 7.49 21.20
C SER A 38 -3.27 8.06 21.18
N SER A 39 -3.05 9.11 21.97
CA SER A 39 -1.72 9.73 22.08
C SER A 39 -0.66 8.76 22.59
N ALA A 40 -1.05 7.80 23.43
CA ALA A 40 -0.16 6.75 23.92
C ALA A 40 0.28 5.82 22.79
N LEU A 41 -0.67 5.31 21.98
CA LEU A 41 -0.33 4.46 20.83
C LEU A 41 0.51 5.22 19.79
N ILE A 42 0.19 6.49 19.51
CA ILE A 42 0.98 7.33 18.61
C ILE A 42 2.43 7.46 19.10
N ALA A 43 2.64 7.72 20.40
CA ALA A 43 3.97 7.83 20.97
C ALA A 43 4.77 6.53 20.83
N ASP A 44 4.12 5.38 21.03
CA ASP A 44 4.76 4.07 20.91
C ASP A 44 5.08 3.71 19.45
N LEU A 45 4.19 4.03 18.51
CA LEU A 45 4.42 3.87 17.06
C LEU A 45 5.60 4.74 16.59
N GLN A 46 5.70 5.98 17.09
CA GLN A 46 6.84 6.86 16.82
C GLN A 46 8.14 6.33 17.45
N ALA A 47 8.08 5.78 18.65
CA ALA A 47 9.23 5.15 19.29
C ALA A 47 9.72 3.93 18.50
N TRP A 48 8.80 3.11 17.99
CA TRP A 48 9.14 1.98 17.13
C TRP A 48 9.75 2.42 15.80
N ARG A 49 9.25 3.51 15.18
CA ARG A 49 9.89 4.10 14.00
C ARG A 49 11.33 4.55 14.30
N ARG A 50 11.55 5.30 15.39
CA ARG A 50 12.89 5.73 15.81
C ARG A 50 13.81 4.55 16.07
N PHE A 51 13.29 3.46 16.64
CA PHE A 51 14.07 2.23 16.84
C PHE A 51 14.57 1.64 15.53
N HIS A 52 13.77 1.69 14.45
CA HIS A 52 14.22 1.34 13.11
C HIS A 52 15.27 2.33 12.57
N ASP A 53 15.00 3.64 12.67
CA ASP A 53 15.92 4.69 12.20
C ASP A 53 17.32 4.56 12.85
N GLU A 54 17.36 4.27 14.16
CA GLU A 54 18.60 4.16 14.94
C GLU A 54 19.27 2.78 14.82
N GLY A 55 18.46 1.73 14.60
CA GLY A 55 18.91 0.35 14.53
C GLY A 55 19.52 -0.04 13.18
N LEU A 56 19.26 0.74 12.13
CA LEU A 56 19.81 0.53 10.80
C LEU A 56 21.09 1.35 10.58
N ASP A 57 22.03 0.78 9.82
CA ASP A 57 23.19 1.50 9.32
C ASP A 57 22.89 2.20 7.98
N HIS A 58 23.91 2.83 7.40
CA HIS A 58 23.82 3.55 6.13
C HIS A 58 23.54 2.64 4.92
N GLU A 59 23.78 1.33 5.02
CA GLU A 59 23.49 0.34 3.99
C GLU A 59 22.12 -0.32 4.22
N GLN A 60 21.33 0.19 5.18
CA GLN A 60 20.03 -0.35 5.59
C GLN A 60 20.13 -1.76 6.17
N GLN A 61 21.27 -2.10 6.76
CA GLN A 61 21.45 -3.35 7.51
C GLN A 61 21.24 -3.08 9.00
N TRP A 62 20.72 -4.08 9.71
CA TRP A 62 20.63 -4.01 11.16
C TRP A 62 22.02 -3.98 11.77
N ARG A 63 22.29 -2.97 12.59
CA ARG A 63 23.57 -2.78 13.28
C ARG A 63 23.92 -3.92 14.23
N SER A 64 22.91 -4.69 14.66
CA SER A 64 23.09 -5.84 15.53
C SER A 64 22.05 -6.93 15.20
N PRO A 65 22.45 -8.22 15.23
CA PRO A 65 21.60 -9.33 14.77
C PRO A 65 20.34 -9.58 15.62
N ASP A 66 20.28 -9.07 16.86
CA ASP A 66 19.12 -9.20 17.75
C ASP A 66 18.02 -8.14 17.50
N LEU A 67 18.39 -6.98 16.95
CA LEU A 67 17.47 -5.88 16.68
C LEU A 67 16.29 -6.25 15.76
N PRO A 68 16.44 -7.02 14.66
CA PRO A 68 15.30 -7.40 13.83
C PRO A 68 14.26 -8.24 14.57
N ALA A 69 14.68 -9.14 15.45
CA ALA A 69 13.75 -9.94 16.25
C ALA A 69 12.97 -9.06 17.22
N ARG A 70 13.66 -8.10 17.88
CA ARG A 70 13.05 -7.13 18.78
C ARG A 70 12.09 -6.19 18.06
N ALA A 71 12.47 -5.66 16.89
CA ALA A 71 11.61 -4.83 16.05
C ALA A 71 10.30 -5.55 15.71
N ARG A 72 10.38 -6.81 15.28
CA ARG A 72 9.19 -7.61 14.95
C ARG A 72 8.30 -7.88 16.16
N GLN A 73 8.89 -8.17 17.32
CA GLN A 73 8.12 -8.38 18.54
C GLN A 73 7.33 -7.12 18.93
N VAL A 74 7.99 -5.95 18.95
CA VAL A 74 7.36 -4.67 19.26
C VAL A 74 6.29 -4.32 18.21
N GLY A 75 6.59 -4.52 16.92
CA GLY A 75 5.63 -4.30 15.83
C GLY A 75 4.37 -5.15 15.98
N ARG A 76 4.49 -6.42 16.39
CA ARG A 76 3.34 -7.29 16.69
C ARG A 76 2.49 -6.75 17.84
N GLU A 77 3.11 -6.33 18.94
CA GLU A 77 2.38 -5.77 20.09
C GLU A 77 1.64 -4.48 19.72
N LEU A 78 2.25 -3.64 18.89
CA LEU A 78 1.62 -2.44 18.34
C LEU A 78 0.48 -2.77 17.38
N ALA A 79 0.62 -3.81 16.55
CA ALA A 79 -0.43 -4.26 15.64
C ALA A 79 -1.68 -4.69 16.40
N HIS A 80 -1.51 -5.40 17.52
CA HIS A 80 -2.62 -5.79 18.38
C HIS A 80 -3.33 -4.59 18.99
N ARG A 81 -2.58 -3.66 19.58
CA ARG A 81 -3.16 -2.43 20.16
C ARG A 81 -3.84 -1.56 19.13
N LEU A 82 -3.28 -1.46 17.92
CA LEU A 82 -3.92 -0.78 16.80
C LEU A 82 -5.24 -1.47 16.44
N GLY A 83 -5.26 -2.79 16.35
CA GLY A 83 -6.48 -3.56 16.10
C GLY A 83 -7.53 -3.36 17.20
N ASP A 84 -7.13 -3.29 18.46
CA ASP A 84 -8.04 -3.02 19.58
C ASP A 84 -8.61 -1.59 19.55
N GLU A 85 -7.84 -0.59 19.12
CA GLU A 85 -8.34 0.77 18.95
C GLU A 85 -9.35 0.87 17.80
N LEU A 86 -9.11 0.13 16.71
CA LEU A 86 -9.97 0.13 15.51
C LEU A 86 -11.17 -0.81 15.60
N GLY A 87 -11.09 -1.85 16.43
CA GLY A 87 -12.12 -2.87 16.61
C GLY A 87 -12.24 -3.85 15.44
N SER A 88 -13.27 -4.69 15.52
CA SER A 88 -13.51 -5.81 14.58
C SER A 88 -13.80 -5.43 13.13
N ALA A 89 -13.98 -4.15 12.82
CA ALA A 89 -14.24 -3.69 11.45
C ALA A 89 -12.97 -3.71 10.58
N PHE A 90 -11.79 -3.76 11.20
CA PHE A 90 -10.51 -3.70 10.50
C PHE A 90 -9.63 -4.91 10.84
N GLU A 91 -8.80 -5.27 9.86
CA GLU A 91 -7.73 -6.24 10.01
C GLU A 91 -6.39 -5.49 9.95
N VAL A 92 -5.54 -5.69 10.96
CA VAL A 92 -4.19 -5.13 11.00
C VAL A 92 -3.21 -6.17 10.47
N GLU A 93 -2.58 -5.86 9.34
CA GLU A 93 -1.51 -6.67 8.77
C GLU A 93 -0.15 -6.13 9.22
N TYR A 94 0.72 -7.01 9.69
CA TYR A 94 2.08 -6.72 10.12
C TYR A 94 3.04 -7.77 9.57
N ASP A 95 4.34 -7.48 9.58
CA ASP A 95 5.36 -8.30 8.91
C ASP A 95 5.09 -8.43 7.38
N VAL A 96 4.70 -7.32 6.76
CA VAL A 96 4.21 -7.24 5.36
C VAL A 96 5.21 -7.73 4.31
N PHE A 97 6.50 -7.78 4.65
CA PHE A 97 7.57 -8.25 3.75
C PHE A 97 7.86 -9.75 3.91
N SER A 98 7.19 -10.43 4.83
CA SER A 98 7.21 -11.88 4.94
C SER A 98 6.40 -12.51 3.80
N PRO A 99 6.79 -13.70 3.29
CA PRO A 99 5.98 -14.46 2.33
C PRO A 99 4.55 -14.76 2.81
N ALA A 100 4.34 -14.75 4.13
CA ALA A 100 3.03 -14.85 4.76
C ALA A 100 2.92 -13.74 5.82
N PRO A 101 2.37 -12.56 5.45
CA PRO A 101 2.13 -11.48 6.40
C PRO A 101 1.24 -11.96 7.54
N ALA A 102 1.58 -11.56 8.76
CA ALA A 102 0.79 -11.87 9.92
C ALA A 102 -0.35 -10.86 10.04
N ARG A 103 -1.51 -11.32 10.52
CA ARG A 103 -2.73 -10.51 10.61
C ARG A 103 -3.34 -10.62 11.99
N TYR A 104 -3.95 -9.53 12.41
CA TYR A 104 -4.68 -9.44 13.64
C TYR A 104 -5.99 -8.68 13.41
N SER A 105 -7.10 -9.25 13.88
CA SER A 105 -8.38 -8.53 13.96
C SER A 105 -8.88 -8.67 15.39
N SER A 106 -9.28 -7.55 16.00
CA SER A 106 -9.85 -7.59 17.34
C SER A 106 -11.25 -8.19 17.27
N PRO A 107 -11.61 -9.18 18.12
CA PRO A 107 -12.97 -9.70 18.15
C PRO A 107 -13.95 -8.74 18.84
N GLU A 108 -13.44 -7.70 19.51
CA GLU A 108 -14.21 -6.77 20.31
C GLU A 108 -14.56 -5.47 19.55
N PRO A 109 -15.56 -4.71 20.02
CA PRO A 109 -15.79 -3.34 19.55
C PRO A 109 -14.56 -2.44 19.76
N PRO A 110 -14.43 -1.34 18.99
CA PRO A 110 -13.29 -0.45 19.11
C PRO A 110 -13.16 0.16 20.50
N THR A 111 -11.98 0.04 21.09
CA THR A 111 -11.64 0.73 22.34
C THR A 111 -11.46 2.24 22.14
N ASN A 112 -11.22 2.68 20.90
CA ASN A 112 -11.13 4.08 20.51
C ASN A 112 -12.10 4.39 19.35
N THR A 113 -13.31 4.84 19.71
CA THR A 113 -14.36 5.16 18.74
C THR A 113 -13.98 6.30 17.78
N VAL A 114 -13.07 7.20 18.19
CA VAL A 114 -12.61 8.31 17.34
C VAL A 114 -11.71 7.79 16.23
N ALA A 115 -10.75 6.92 16.56
CA ALA A 115 -9.92 6.24 15.58
C ALA A 115 -10.77 5.40 14.63
N ALA A 116 -11.64 4.54 15.17
CA ALA A 116 -12.51 3.70 14.36
C ALA A 116 -13.34 4.53 13.36
N ALA A 117 -13.97 5.61 13.81
CA ALA A 117 -14.74 6.49 12.92
C ALA A 117 -13.87 7.14 11.83
N ALA A 118 -12.65 7.57 12.16
CA ALA A 118 -11.74 8.17 11.19
C ALA A 118 -11.29 7.17 10.11
N PHE A 119 -11.07 5.91 10.47
CA PHE A 119 -10.73 4.84 9.51
C PHE A 119 -11.96 4.42 8.70
N THR A 120 -13.14 4.30 9.31
CA THR A 120 -14.39 3.99 8.60
C THR A 120 -14.70 5.06 7.56
N ALA A 121 -14.55 6.35 7.89
CA ALA A 121 -14.77 7.43 6.93
C ALA A 121 -13.84 7.33 5.71
N ARG A 122 -12.59 6.91 5.89
CA ARG A 122 -11.64 6.66 4.77
C ARG A 122 -12.07 5.47 3.93
N ALA A 123 -12.44 4.37 4.58
CA ALA A 123 -12.92 3.18 3.89
C ALA A 123 -14.17 3.50 3.05
N ASP A 124 -15.11 4.27 3.59
CA ASP A 124 -16.32 4.68 2.88
C ASP A 124 -16.01 5.61 1.69
N ALA A 125 -15.09 6.56 1.87
CA ALA A 125 -14.64 7.41 0.77
C ALA A 125 -14.00 6.59 -0.36
N ALA A 126 -13.15 5.61 -0.01
CA ALA A 126 -12.53 4.71 -0.99
C ALA A 126 -13.56 3.83 -1.72
N ARG A 127 -14.59 3.34 -1.02
CA ARG A 127 -15.70 2.59 -1.64
C ARG A 127 -16.45 3.46 -2.65
N VAL A 128 -16.74 4.72 -2.29
CA VAL A 128 -17.43 5.66 -3.19
C VAL A 128 -16.58 5.97 -4.42
N GLU A 129 -15.33 6.38 -4.24
CA GLU A 129 -14.42 6.67 -5.35
C GLU A 129 -14.34 5.50 -6.33
N ARG A 130 -14.24 4.29 -5.79
CA ARG A 130 -14.14 3.10 -6.62
C ARG A 130 -15.42 2.74 -7.34
N ALA A 131 -16.58 2.94 -6.69
CA ALA A 131 -17.87 2.76 -7.35
C ALA A 131 -18.00 3.73 -8.55
N GLU A 132 -17.53 4.97 -8.41
CA GLU A 132 -17.51 5.93 -9.52
C GLU A 132 -16.54 5.53 -10.64
N LEU A 133 -15.31 5.10 -10.31
CA LEU A 133 -14.36 4.60 -11.30
C LEU A 133 -14.89 3.36 -12.04
N ALA A 134 -15.58 2.46 -11.35
CA ALA A 134 -16.18 1.28 -11.95
C ALA A 134 -17.34 1.65 -12.90
N LYS A 135 -18.16 2.65 -12.56
CA LYS A 135 -19.20 3.17 -13.46
C LYS A 135 -18.59 3.76 -14.73
N LEU A 136 -17.57 4.61 -14.59
CA LEU A 136 -16.88 5.22 -15.73
C LEU A 136 -16.26 4.16 -16.67
N ALA A 137 -15.67 3.12 -16.09
CA ALA A 137 -15.13 1.99 -16.85
C ALA A 137 -16.25 1.23 -17.61
N ALA A 138 -17.36 0.92 -16.94
CA ALA A 138 -18.49 0.24 -17.57
C ALA A 138 -19.14 1.07 -18.68
N GLU A 139 -19.27 2.39 -18.50
CA GLU A 139 -19.76 3.32 -19.53
C GLU A 139 -18.83 3.38 -20.74
N ARG A 140 -17.51 3.35 -20.51
CA ARG A 140 -16.50 3.28 -21.58
C ARG A 140 -16.58 1.98 -22.37
N ASP A 141 -16.75 0.86 -21.69
CA ASP A 141 -16.86 -0.45 -22.34
C ASP A 141 -18.18 -0.55 -23.14
N ALA A 142 -19.28 -0.05 -22.57
CA ALA A 142 -20.59 -0.03 -23.22
C ALA A 142 -20.66 0.91 -24.44
N SER A 143 -19.85 1.97 -24.48
CA SER A 143 -19.78 2.89 -25.61
C SER A 143 -18.90 2.39 -26.77
N GLY A 144 -18.36 1.16 -26.69
CA GLY A 144 -17.58 0.55 -27.77
C GLY A 144 -16.25 1.24 -28.06
N GLY A 145 -15.78 2.09 -27.13
CA GLY A 145 -14.51 2.78 -27.26
C GLY A 145 -13.35 1.78 -27.18
N SER A 146 -12.68 1.52 -28.30
CA SER A 146 -11.39 0.85 -28.37
C SER A 146 -10.36 1.66 -27.55
N GLY A 147 -10.28 1.39 -26.25
CA GLY A 147 -9.67 2.31 -25.28
C GLY A 147 -8.55 1.71 -24.44
N VAL A 148 -7.99 0.58 -24.81
CA VAL A 148 -6.80 0.06 -24.12
C VAL A 148 -5.57 0.68 -24.76
N GLY A 149 -5.22 1.91 -24.36
CA GLY A 149 -4.06 2.63 -24.85
C GLY A 149 -3.72 3.83 -23.96
N TRP A 150 -2.42 4.04 -23.70
CA TRP A 150 -1.93 5.26 -23.08
C TRP A 150 -2.20 6.44 -24.00
N PHE A 151 -2.61 7.60 -23.49
CA PHE A 151 -2.72 8.82 -24.28
C PHE A 151 -1.94 9.95 -23.61
N ALA A 152 -1.41 10.87 -24.40
CA ALA A 152 -0.78 12.08 -23.91
C ALA A 152 -1.70 13.28 -24.15
N VAL A 153 -1.82 14.18 -23.16
CA VAL A 153 -2.55 15.45 -23.32
C VAL A 153 -1.54 16.55 -23.62
N MET A 154 -1.70 17.23 -24.76
CA MET A 154 -0.82 18.36 -25.11
C MET A 154 -1.11 19.58 -24.22
N PRO A 155 -0.12 20.13 -23.50
CA PRO A 155 -0.32 21.30 -22.66
C PRO A 155 -0.67 22.53 -23.51
N GLY A 156 -1.66 23.30 -23.07
CA GLY A 156 -2.12 24.54 -23.72
C GLY A 156 -3.23 24.37 -24.77
N THR A 157 -3.42 23.18 -25.33
CA THR A 157 -4.47 22.90 -26.32
C THR A 157 -5.47 21.84 -25.89
N GLY A 158 -5.14 20.99 -24.90
CA GLY A 158 -6.01 19.92 -24.42
C GLY A 158 -6.22 18.80 -25.44
N GLN A 159 -5.48 18.80 -26.55
CA GLN A 159 -5.59 17.75 -27.56
C GLN A 159 -5.03 16.43 -27.01
N LEU A 160 -5.78 15.35 -27.26
CA LEU A 160 -5.42 13.99 -26.93
C LEU A 160 -4.58 13.39 -28.07
N PHE A 161 -3.35 12.99 -27.77
CA PHE A 161 -2.52 12.15 -28.62
C PHE A 161 -2.70 10.69 -28.19
N VAL A 162 -3.25 9.86 -29.07
CA VAL A 162 -3.32 8.41 -28.90
C VAL A 162 -2.20 7.79 -29.74
N PRO A 163 -1.19 7.13 -29.12
CA PRO A 163 -0.17 6.39 -29.83
C PRO A 163 -0.82 5.31 -30.71
N PRO A 164 -0.35 5.10 -31.94
CA PRO A 164 -0.81 3.98 -32.75
C PRO A 164 -0.48 2.64 -32.06
N GLU A 165 -1.33 1.63 -32.24
CA GLU A 165 -1.05 0.26 -31.75
C GLU A 165 0.34 -0.19 -32.23
N GLN A 166 1.12 -0.70 -31.30
CA GLN A 166 2.52 -1.08 -31.53
C GLN A 166 2.56 -2.13 -32.66
N PRO A 167 3.32 -1.93 -33.76
CA PRO A 167 3.51 -3.00 -34.73
C PRO A 167 4.20 -4.18 -34.05
N GLU A 168 3.83 -5.41 -34.44
CA GLU A 168 4.43 -6.64 -33.90
C GLU A 168 5.96 -6.56 -33.91
N PRO A 169 6.63 -7.07 -32.85
CA PRO A 169 8.08 -7.02 -32.80
C PRO A 169 8.67 -7.75 -34.02
N PRO A 170 9.68 -7.18 -34.71
CA PRO A 170 10.28 -7.84 -35.85
C PRO A 170 10.86 -9.19 -35.43
N GLU A 171 10.60 -10.25 -36.22
CA GLU A 171 11.23 -11.55 -36.08
C GLU A 171 12.75 -11.35 -35.98
N ARG A 172 13.37 -11.96 -34.96
CA ARG A 172 14.82 -11.89 -34.76
C ARG A 172 15.51 -12.43 -36.02
N PRO A 173 16.38 -11.67 -36.69
CA PRO A 173 17.18 -12.22 -37.76
C PRO A 173 18.17 -13.25 -37.17
N GLU A 174 18.24 -14.42 -37.81
CA GLU A 174 19.22 -15.46 -37.53
C GLU A 174 20.64 -14.86 -37.53
N GLN A 175 21.39 -15.08 -36.45
CA GLN A 175 22.80 -14.66 -36.36
C GLN A 175 23.64 -15.49 -37.34
N PRO A 176 24.41 -14.88 -38.26
CA PRO A 176 25.36 -15.64 -39.06
C PRO A 176 26.55 -16.10 -38.19
N GLU A 177 26.93 -17.36 -38.35
CA GLU A 177 28.12 -17.99 -37.77
C GLU A 177 29.38 -17.13 -38.02
N GLN A 178 30.13 -16.86 -36.95
CA GLN A 178 31.43 -16.22 -37.05
C GLN A 178 32.48 -17.25 -37.50
N PRO A 179 33.36 -16.93 -38.47
CA PRO A 179 34.41 -17.84 -38.86
C PRO A 179 35.51 -17.92 -37.81
N GLU A 180 35.91 -19.15 -37.51
CA GLU A 180 37.07 -19.56 -36.72
C GLU A 180 38.33 -18.86 -37.25
N GLN A 181 39.06 -18.17 -36.37
CA GLN A 181 40.37 -17.59 -36.69
C GLN A 181 41.45 -18.60 -36.31
N ASP A 182 42.36 -18.85 -37.26
CA ASP A 182 43.55 -19.75 -37.23
C ASP A 182 44.32 -19.82 -35.89
#